data_AF-A0A814RA21-F1
#
_entry.id   AF-A0A814RA21-F1
#
_cell.length_a   1.000
_cell.length_b   1.000
_cell.length_c   1.000
_cell.angle_alpha   90.00
_cell.angle_beta   90.00
_cell.angle_gamma   90.00
#
_symmetry.space_group_name_H-M   'P 1'
#
loop_
_entity.id
_entity.type
_entity.pdbx_description
1 polymer ?
#
loop_
_entity_poly.entity_id
_entity_poly.type
_entity_poly.pdbx_seq_one_letter_code
_entity_poly.pdbx_strand_id
1 'polypeptide(L)'
;MLLILIIFVELINGIYMTNQFIEEPEDIETIIGSTIILRCRTEPIHQTQVNWCKNDFCTLGKTRDLPFYPRYQIIGHAHQGEHHFKIVNVSLEDNGMYQCQIQAGPRRSGSMSRKAKLTVLRMFNI
;
A
#
# COMPACT_ATOMS: atom_id res chain seq x y z
N MET A 1 40.11 -13.74 15.70
CA MET A 1 39.01 -14.58 15.16
C MET A 1 37.65 -14.21 15.76
N LEU A 2 37.47 -14.22 17.08
CA LEU A 2 36.19 -13.84 17.72
C LEU A 2 35.72 -12.41 17.41
N LEU A 3 36.64 -11.43 17.47
CA LEU A 3 36.33 -10.03 17.15
C LEU A 3 35.89 -9.82 15.69
N ILE A 4 36.51 -10.56 14.76
CA ILE A 4 36.13 -10.53 13.35
C ILE A 4 34.73 -11.13 13.17
N LEU A 5 34.42 -12.20 13.90
CA LEU A 5 33.09 -12.83 13.90
C LEU A 5 32.02 -11.87 14.45
N ILE A 6 32.31 -11.15 15.54
CA ILE A 6 31.40 -10.16 16.15
C ILE A 6 31.17 -8.99 15.18
N ILE A 7 32.23 -8.43 14.59
CA ILE A 7 32.11 -7.37 13.57
C ILE A 7 31.30 -7.87 12.36
N PHE A 8 31.51 -9.10 11.92
CA PHE A 8 30.73 -9.70 10.82
C PHE A 8 29.25 -9.85 11.19
N VAL A 9 28.93 -10.26 12.42
CA VAL A 9 27.55 -10.36 12.94
C VAL A 9 26.88 -8.98 13.05
N GLU A 10 27.61 -7.94 13.46
CA GLU A 10 27.09 -6.58 13.51
C GLU A 10 26.84 -6.00 12.10
N LEU A 11 27.72 -6.30 11.15
CA LEU A 11 27.56 -5.89 9.75
C LEU A 11 26.37 -6.58 9.07
N ILE A 12 26.16 -7.88 9.26
CA ILE A 12 25.00 -8.58 8.68
C ILE A 12 23.67 -8.06 9.26
N ASN A 13 23.62 -7.74 10.56
CA ASN A 13 22.41 -7.19 11.19
C ASN A 13 22.00 -5.84 10.59
N GLY A 14 22.96 -5.02 10.15
CA GLY A 14 22.70 -3.75 9.46
C GLY A 14 22.22 -3.87 8.02
N ILE A 15 22.29 -5.07 7.40
CA ILE A 15 21.95 -5.30 5.98
C ILE A 15 20.53 -5.88 5.81
N TYR A 16 19.88 -6.34 6.87
CA TYR A 16 18.52 -6.90 6.79
C TYR A 16 17.45 -5.80 6.59
N MET A 17 17.31 -5.31 5.37
CA MET A 17 16.08 -4.67 4.90
C MET A 17 15.02 -5.76 4.75
N THR A 18 14.25 -6.01 5.80
CA THR A 18 13.08 -6.90 5.70
C THR A 18 12.08 -6.26 4.75
N ASN A 19 11.86 -6.87 3.57
CA ASN A 19 10.77 -6.45 2.69
C ASN A 19 9.45 -6.85 3.37
N GLN A 20 8.77 -5.87 3.96
CA GLN A 20 7.53 -6.09 4.69
C GLN A 20 6.33 -6.32 3.75
N PHE A 21 6.51 -6.17 2.44
CA PHE A 21 5.47 -6.37 1.42
C PHE A 21 5.66 -7.70 0.70
N ILE A 22 4.62 -8.54 0.77
CA ILE A 22 4.48 -9.78 0.00
C ILE A 22 3.93 -9.47 -1.40
N GLU A 23 3.01 -8.50 -1.48
CA GLU A 23 2.41 -8.04 -2.73
C GLU A 23 2.34 -6.52 -2.70
N GLU A 24 2.75 -5.90 -3.80
CA GLU A 24 2.79 -4.45 -3.98
C GLU A 24 1.88 -4.03 -5.14
N PRO A 25 1.32 -2.81 -5.11
CA PRO A 25 0.36 -2.40 -6.12
C PRO A 25 1.00 -2.20 -7.48
N GLU A 26 0.22 -2.48 -8.52
CA GLU A 26 0.65 -2.32 -9.92
C GLU A 26 -0.10 -1.22 -10.64
N ASP A 27 0.50 -0.72 -11.72
CA ASP A 27 -0.13 0.28 -12.57
C ASP A 27 -1.40 -0.30 -13.20
N ILE A 28 -2.46 0.48 -13.21
CA ILE A 28 -3.76 0.11 -13.78
C ILE A 28 -4.20 1.19 -14.76
N GLU A 29 -4.59 0.76 -15.95
CA GLU A 29 -5.32 1.58 -16.90
C GLU A 29 -6.76 1.06 -17.02
N THR A 30 -7.74 1.95 -16.87
CA THR A 30 -9.15 1.57 -16.85
C THR A 30 -10.02 2.66 -17.46
N ILE A 31 -11.31 2.37 -17.68
CA ILE A 31 -12.30 3.33 -18.16
C ILE A 31 -13.21 3.81 -17.03
N ILE A 32 -13.78 5.01 -17.17
CA ILE A 32 -14.78 5.56 -16.25
C ILE A 32 -15.90 4.56 -15.97
N GLY A 33 -16.35 4.48 -14.72
CA GLY A 33 -17.42 3.59 -14.28
C GLY A 33 -16.96 2.20 -13.84
N SER A 34 -15.72 1.83 -14.17
CA SER A 34 -15.14 0.54 -13.77
C SER A 34 -14.96 0.42 -12.26
N THR A 35 -14.73 -0.81 -11.79
CA THR A 35 -14.24 -1.09 -10.43
C THR A 35 -12.83 -1.61 -10.53
N ILE A 36 -11.90 -1.04 -9.76
CA ILE A 36 -10.50 -1.47 -9.71
C ILE A 36 -10.09 -1.91 -8.30
N ILE A 37 -9.02 -2.69 -8.23
CA ILE A 37 -8.40 -3.12 -6.98
C ILE A 37 -6.88 -2.94 -7.12
N LEU A 38 -6.31 -2.04 -6.33
CA LEU A 38 -4.88 -1.95 -6.12
C LEU A 38 -4.51 -2.92 -4.98
N ARG A 39 -3.67 -3.90 -5.31
CA ARG A 39 -3.29 -4.94 -4.36
C ARG A 39 -2.19 -4.46 -3.43
N CYS A 40 -2.25 -4.92 -2.19
CA CYS A 40 -1.23 -4.72 -1.18
C CYS A 40 -1.39 -5.82 -0.15
N ARG A 41 -0.32 -6.58 0.06
CA ARG A 41 -0.23 -7.61 1.09
C ARG A 41 1.08 -7.47 1.83
N THR A 42 1.01 -7.47 3.14
CA THR A 42 2.19 -7.41 4.02
C THR A 42 2.43 -8.74 4.69
N GLU A 43 3.59 -8.92 5.31
CA GLU A 43 3.72 -9.96 6.32
C GLU A 43 2.67 -9.77 7.42
N PRO A 44 1.99 -10.84 7.88
CA PRO A 44 0.99 -10.75 8.94
C PRO A 44 1.68 -10.48 10.27
N ILE A 45 1.78 -9.20 10.62
CA ILE A 45 2.38 -8.71 11.86
C ILE A 45 1.26 -8.18 12.76
N HIS A 46 1.29 -8.58 14.05
CA HIS A 46 0.33 -8.09 15.03
C HIS A 46 0.40 -6.56 15.14
N GLN A 47 -0.78 -5.92 15.15
CA GLN A 47 -0.94 -4.46 15.29
C GLN A 47 -0.40 -3.62 14.12
N THR A 48 -0.18 -4.21 12.95
CA THR A 48 0.15 -3.43 11.75
C THR A 48 -1.05 -2.60 11.30
N GLN A 49 -0.89 -1.29 11.29
CA GLN A 49 -1.84 -0.37 10.66
C GLN A 49 -1.34 -0.08 9.25
N VAL A 50 -2.20 -0.23 8.25
CA VAL A 50 -1.88 0.05 6.84
C VAL A 50 -2.79 1.15 6.35
N ASN A 51 -2.19 2.16 5.75
CA ASN A 51 -2.88 3.30 5.14
C ASN A 51 -2.60 3.32 3.64
N TRP A 52 -3.55 3.86 2.88
CA TRP A 52 -3.34 4.17 1.47
C TRP A 52 -3.04 5.66 1.29
N CYS A 53 -2.07 5.94 0.43
CA CYS A 53 -1.69 7.28 0.03
C CYS A 53 -2.06 7.50 -1.43
N LYS A 54 -2.60 8.68 -1.74
CA LYS A 54 -2.82 9.15 -3.11
C LYS A 54 -2.05 10.45 -3.31
N ASN A 55 -1.20 10.50 -4.33
CA ASN A 55 -0.33 11.64 -4.63
C ASN A 55 0.43 12.11 -3.37
N ASP A 56 1.01 11.16 -2.64
CA ASP A 56 1.77 11.37 -1.40
C ASP A 56 0.97 11.84 -0.17
N PHE A 57 -0.36 11.99 -0.30
CA PHE A 57 -1.24 12.27 0.83
C PHE A 57 -1.85 10.98 1.41
N CYS A 58 -1.44 10.63 2.63
CA CYS A 58 -1.82 9.40 3.33
C CYS A 58 -3.02 9.58 4.26
N THR A 59 -4.09 10.18 3.74
CA THR A 59 -5.33 10.46 4.49
C THR A 59 -6.43 9.41 4.25
N LEU A 60 -6.23 8.49 3.30
CA LEU A 60 -7.24 7.54 2.84
C LEU A 60 -7.37 6.28 3.70
N GLY A 61 -7.09 6.39 5.01
CA GLY A 61 -7.51 5.36 5.96
C GLY A 61 -6.62 5.22 7.18
N LYS A 62 -7.05 5.77 8.31
CA LYS A 62 -6.76 5.17 9.63
C LYS A 62 -7.73 4.03 9.96
N THR A 63 -8.84 3.96 9.23
CA THR A 63 -9.94 3.00 9.38
C THR A 63 -10.25 2.39 8.03
N ARG A 64 -10.71 1.13 8.02
CA ARG A 64 -11.15 0.43 6.79
C ARG A 64 -12.41 1.05 6.18
N ASP A 65 -13.20 1.70 7.03
CA ASP A 65 -14.34 2.51 6.63
C ASP A 65 -13.88 3.95 6.37
N LEU A 66 -14.13 4.42 5.15
CA LEU A 66 -13.82 5.77 4.68
C LEU A 66 -15.13 6.56 4.54
N PRO A 67 -15.70 7.10 5.63
CA PRO A 67 -17.05 7.68 5.62
C PRO A 67 -17.20 8.86 4.64
N PHE A 68 -16.11 9.58 4.36
CA PHE A 68 -16.09 10.71 3.41
C PHE A 68 -15.76 10.29 1.98
N TYR A 69 -15.44 9.01 1.73
CA TYR A 69 -15.08 8.47 0.43
C TYR A 69 -15.92 7.22 0.12
N PRO A 70 -17.22 7.36 -0.19
CA PRO A 70 -18.15 6.23 -0.32
C PRO A 70 -17.78 5.24 -1.43
N ARG A 71 -16.94 5.67 -2.40
CA ARG A 71 -16.44 4.83 -3.49
C ARG A 71 -15.16 4.07 -3.16
N TYR A 72 -14.45 4.47 -2.10
CA TYR A 72 -13.14 3.92 -1.74
C TYR A 72 -13.30 2.95 -0.57
N GLN A 73 -12.69 1.77 -0.67
CA GLN A 73 -12.81 0.71 0.34
C GLN A 73 -11.46 0.04 0.53
N ILE A 74 -11.10 -0.24 1.78
CA ILE A 74 -9.99 -1.15 2.10
C ILE A 74 -10.59 -2.54 2.35
N ILE A 75 -10.27 -3.50 1.47
CA ILE A 75 -10.78 -4.87 1.48
C ILE A 75 -9.67 -5.90 1.77
N GLY A 76 -10.05 -7.16 1.99
CA GLY A 76 -9.14 -8.27 2.33
C GLY A 76 -9.08 -8.57 3.84
N HIS A 77 -8.41 -9.66 4.21
CA HIS A 77 -8.26 -10.10 5.59
C HIS A 77 -7.03 -9.47 6.26
N ALA A 78 -7.25 -8.48 7.13
CA ALA A 78 -6.17 -7.80 7.86
C ALA A 78 -5.29 -8.78 8.68
N HIS A 79 -5.87 -9.84 9.26
CA HIS A 79 -5.11 -10.87 9.99
C HIS A 79 -4.17 -11.69 9.09
N GLN A 80 -4.40 -11.71 7.78
CA GLN A 80 -3.55 -12.36 6.79
C GLN A 80 -2.63 -11.36 6.06
N GLY A 81 -2.63 -10.09 6.50
CA GLY A 81 -1.86 -9.00 5.92
C GLY A 81 -2.46 -8.41 4.64
N GLU A 82 -3.73 -8.69 4.32
CA GLU A 82 -4.37 -8.20 3.10
C GLU A 82 -5.05 -6.83 3.30
N HIS A 83 -4.56 -5.83 2.56
CA HIS A 83 -4.97 -4.43 2.68
C HIS A 83 -5.23 -3.81 1.30
N HIS A 84 -6.03 -4.47 0.46
CA HIS A 84 -6.25 -4.02 -0.91
C HIS A 84 -7.15 -2.79 -0.97
N PHE A 85 -6.84 -1.85 -1.87
CA PHE A 85 -7.65 -0.64 -2.08
C PHE A 85 -8.56 -0.81 -3.28
N LYS A 86 -9.86 -0.80 -3.03
CA LYS A 86 -10.90 -0.91 -4.04
C LYS A 86 -11.52 0.46 -4.29
N ILE A 87 -11.65 0.81 -5.57
CA ILE A 87 -12.42 1.97 -6.01
C ILE A 87 -13.56 1.48 -6.89
N VAL A 88 -14.80 1.79 -6.54
CA VAL A 88 -15.98 1.52 -7.38
C VAL A 88 -16.36 2.76 -8.17
N ASN A 89 -16.95 2.57 -9.36
CA ASN A 89 -17.39 3.66 -10.24
C ASN A 89 -16.30 4.71 -10.42
N VAL A 90 -15.14 4.29 -10.95
CA VAL A 90 -13.94 5.11 -11.10
C VAL A 90 -14.23 6.35 -11.96
N SER A 91 -13.72 7.51 -11.55
CA SER A 91 -13.84 8.79 -12.25
C SER A 91 -12.47 9.36 -12.63
N LEU A 92 -12.44 10.41 -13.45
CA LEU A 92 -11.18 11.07 -13.82
C LEU A 92 -10.42 11.66 -12.63
N GLU A 93 -11.12 12.01 -11.56
CA GLU A 93 -10.50 12.52 -10.32
C GLU A 93 -9.68 11.44 -9.62
N ASP A 94 -9.95 10.15 -9.90
CA ASP A 94 -9.21 9.04 -9.32
C ASP A 94 -7.82 8.84 -9.94
N ASN A 95 -7.52 9.49 -11.07
CA ASN A 95 -6.16 9.49 -11.64
C ASN A 95 -5.13 9.91 -10.58
N GLY A 96 -4.00 9.21 -10.53
CA GLY A 96 -2.93 9.56 -9.62
C GLY A 96 -1.97 8.42 -9.32
N MET A 97 -1.00 8.74 -8.45
CA MET A 97 -0.06 7.77 -7.91
C MET A 97 -0.57 7.27 -6.56
N TYR A 98 -0.64 5.96 -6.41
CA TYR A 98 -1.09 5.29 -5.20
C TYR A 98 0.06 4.51 -4.55
N GLN A 99 0.06 4.47 -3.23
CA GLN A 99 1.08 3.76 -2.46
C GLN A 99 0.47 3.21 -1.18
N CYS A 100 0.88 1.99 -0.82
CA CYS A 100 0.49 1.34 0.42
C CYS A 100 1.54 1.63 1.49
N GLN A 101 1.13 2.16 2.65
CA GLN A 101 2.03 2.53 3.74
C GLN A 101 1.73 1.72 4.99
N ILE A 102 2.74 1.02 5.49
CA ILE A 102 2.76 0.40 6.81
C ILE A 102 3.07 1.49 7.83
N GLN A 103 2.11 1.84 8.68
CA GLN A 103 2.37 2.65 9.85
C GLN A 103 3.06 1.79 10.91
N ALA A 104 4.26 2.21 11.29
CA ALA A 104 4.94 1.63 12.42
C ALA A 104 4.70 2.53 13.64
N GLY A 105 4.58 1.92 14.83
CA GLY A 105 4.33 2.65 16.08
C GLY A 105 5.40 3.71 16.39
N PRO A 106 5.28 4.46 17.50
CA PRO A 106 6.07 5.69 17.77
C PRO A 106 7.60 5.54 17.79
N ARG A 107 8.14 4.32 17.68
CA ARG A 107 9.58 4.01 17.70
C ARG A 107 10.11 3.40 16.39
N ARG A 108 9.29 3.28 15.34
CA ARG A 108 9.68 2.66 14.08
C ARG A 108 9.35 3.58 12.91
N SER A 109 10.25 3.64 11.93
CA SER A 109 9.98 4.28 10.64
C SER A 109 8.94 3.45 9.89
N GLY A 110 7.89 4.08 9.37
CA GLY A 110 6.92 3.42 8.50
C GLY A 110 7.59 2.90 7.22
N SER A 111 7.02 1.86 6.62
CA SER A 111 7.47 1.31 5.33
C SER A 111 6.45 1.65 4.24
N MET A 112 6.89 1.86 3.01
CA MET A 112 6.03 2.17 1.88
C MET A 112 6.30 1.21 0.72
N SER A 113 5.25 0.77 0.05
CA SER A 113 5.36 -0.07 -1.15
C SER A 113 5.93 0.72 -2.33
N ARG A 114 6.15 0.07 -3.47
CA ARG A 114 6.26 0.75 -4.77
C ARG A 114 5.02 1.60 -5.04
N LYS A 115 5.20 2.66 -5.83
CA LYS A 115 4.08 3.47 -6.33
C LYS A 115 3.42 2.77 -7.51
N ALA A 116 2.11 2.94 -7.62
CA ALA A 116 1.28 2.46 -8.72
C ALA A 116 0.51 3.61 -9.34
N LYS A 117 0.54 3.73 -10.67
CA LYS A 117 -0.21 4.73 -11.42
C LYS A 117 -1.59 4.18 -11.79
N LEU A 118 -2.64 4.89 -11.38
CA LEU A 118 -3.98 4.68 -11.92
C LEU A 118 -4.24 5.69 -13.05
N THR A 119 -4.48 5.18 -14.26
CA THR A 119 -4.88 5.95 -15.43
C THR A 119 -6.34 5.64 -15.75
N VAL A 120 -7.19 6.68 -15.82
CA VAL A 120 -8.62 6.57 -16.11
C VAL A 120 -8.93 7.24 -17.44
N LEU A 121 -9.49 6.46 -18.36
CA LEU A 121 -9.85 6.85 -19.72
C LEU A 121 -11.35 7.11 -19.85
N ARG A 122 -11.70 8.01 -20.77
CA ARG A 122 -13.07 8.12 -21.28
C ARG A 122 -13.27 7.10 -22.40
N MET A 123 -14.36 6.34 -22.37
CA MET A 123 -14.82 5.66 -23.59
C MET A 123 -15.32 6.73 -24.56
N PHE A 124 -14.60 6.93 -25.67
CA PHE A 124 -15.16 7.65 -26.79
C PHE A 124 -15.98 6.64 -27.61
N ASN A 125 -17.29 6.87 -27.71
CA ASN A 125 -18.09 6.23 -28.75
C ASN A 125 -17.66 6.87 -30.08
N ILE A 126 -17.02 6.07 -30.93
CA ILE A 126 -16.82 6.41 -32.35
C ILE A 126 -18.17 6.28 -33.06
#